data_AF-A0A2I1GBM3-F1
#
_entry.id   AF-A0A2I1GBM3-F1
#
_cell.length_a   1.000
_cell.length_b   1.000
_cell.length_c   1.000
_cell.angle_alpha   90.00
_cell.angle_beta   90.00
_cell.angle_gamma   90.00
#
_symmetry.space_group_name_H-M   'P 1'
#
loop_
_entity.id
_entity.type
_entity.pdbx_description
1 polymer ?
#
loop_
_entity_poly.entity_id
_entity_poly.type
_entity_poly.pdbx_seq_one_letter_code
_entity_poly.pdbx_strand_id
1 'polypeptide(L)'
;MRCLALIPIESDVLLSFYKKLFSNEPFPLMGAIIERIFIKEDVENEGIFFTILTDFEEAVRQSARLNLINKCFGDLDTNMATLCCDTIEQSFFMNEKLENFAAFFGPALEALYKQGRPPLQKIVSIAFLKEFVRRFWDTSREWRHSEVQSADFLTKELTGINLSNSFKTIATNILSNKQPLLQIVNPEINNTDLFIKSVISHIFAFHALVEPNSSQLAMYLHNIQNCQNMFILTCMSDVVSMVLNAIPEVKTRYSCKCGYIYIVAECGNVVQAGKCPNCGSTIGGTTYNKPETGNTRLDAGPVHQIAVNDQSGYIGETVNQDLYHSVRSLTPTSYRMLHLIIHVLIGASAPQPALAFLQKNNKVALDSEKYCMDHIQNDWDVLKKLLNCSDANLALAFHSLISLMMEKPLPNQQINTSAERTNWETMFHNNYIAPLTKNINETATNYRMKLDEALTKNKKERLE
;
A
#
# COMPACT_ATOMS: atom_id res chain seq x y z
N MET A 1 1.71 14.00 -45.08
CA MET A 1 0.49 13.17 -45.17
C MET A 1 -0.71 13.95 -45.70
N ARG A 2 -0.79 14.21 -47.01
CA ARG A 2 -2.02 14.76 -47.63
C ARG A 2 -3.08 13.68 -47.89
N CYS A 3 -2.70 12.41 -47.83
CA CYS A 3 -3.55 11.29 -48.23
C CYS A 3 -4.75 11.04 -47.28
N LEU A 4 -4.61 11.28 -45.97
CA LEU A 4 -5.72 11.12 -45.01
C LEU A 4 -6.81 12.18 -45.13
N ALA A 5 -6.46 13.36 -45.69
CA ALA A 5 -7.42 14.42 -45.97
C ALA A 5 -8.30 14.12 -47.21
N LEU A 6 -7.89 13.16 -48.06
CA LEU A 6 -8.59 12.79 -49.29
C LEU A 6 -9.63 11.68 -49.08
N ILE A 7 -9.62 10.99 -47.94
CA ILE A 7 -10.56 9.91 -47.64
C ILE A 7 -11.76 10.50 -46.88
N PRO A 8 -12.99 10.34 -47.41
CA PRO A 8 -14.21 10.77 -46.72
C PRO A 8 -14.31 10.16 -45.33
N ILE A 9 -14.84 10.93 -44.38
CA ILE A 9 -14.83 10.55 -42.96
C ILE A 9 -15.77 9.39 -42.62
N GLU A 10 -16.74 9.13 -43.49
CA GLU A 10 -17.71 8.04 -43.41
C GLU A 10 -17.29 6.81 -44.24
N SER A 11 -16.10 6.83 -44.86
CA SER A 11 -15.67 5.74 -45.74
C SER A 11 -15.30 4.48 -44.97
N ASP A 12 -15.80 3.31 -45.41
CA ASP A 12 -15.39 1.99 -44.92
C ASP A 12 -13.87 1.75 -45.02
N VAL A 13 -13.20 2.38 -46.00
CA VAL A 13 -11.76 2.31 -46.17
C VAL A 13 -11.04 2.99 -45.00
N LEU A 14 -11.59 4.10 -44.49
CA LEU A 14 -11.04 4.81 -43.34
C LEU A 14 -11.19 3.98 -42.07
N LEU A 15 -12.34 3.34 -41.86
CA LEU A 15 -12.57 2.43 -40.74
C LEU A 15 -11.60 1.24 -40.80
N SER A 16 -11.45 0.61 -41.96
CA SER A 16 -10.47 -0.49 -42.14
C SER A 16 -9.03 -0.05 -41.86
N PHE A 17 -8.67 1.17 -42.27
CA PHE A 17 -7.38 1.76 -41.97
C PHE A 17 -7.18 1.99 -40.46
N TYR A 18 -8.13 2.62 -39.76
CA TYR A 18 -8.03 2.85 -38.31
C TYR A 18 -7.92 1.53 -37.56
N LYS A 19 -8.76 0.55 -37.90
CA LYS A 19 -8.69 -0.78 -37.28
C LYS A 19 -7.30 -1.38 -37.39
N LYS A 20 -6.68 -1.32 -38.58
CA LYS A 20 -5.30 -1.82 -38.76
C LYS A 20 -4.29 -0.97 -38.00
N LEU A 21 -4.43 0.34 -38.01
CA LEU A 21 -3.49 1.24 -37.36
C LEU A 21 -3.43 1.01 -35.84
N PHE A 22 -4.58 1.07 -35.18
CA PHE A 22 -4.70 1.00 -33.72
C PHE A 22 -4.58 -0.42 -33.14
N SER A 23 -4.59 -1.46 -34.00
CA SER A 23 -4.33 -2.85 -33.59
C SER A 23 -2.89 -3.31 -33.81
N ASN A 24 -1.99 -2.44 -34.28
CA ASN A 24 -0.57 -2.76 -34.48
C ASN A 24 0.32 -2.07 -33.45
N GLU A 25 1.53 -2.59 -33.25
CA GLU A 25 2.56 -1.89 -32.47
C GLU A 25 2.93 -0.55 -33.13
N PRO A 26 3.22 0.50 -32.32
CA PRO A 26 3.69 1.78 -32.85
C PRO A 26 4.95 1.63 -33.70
N PHE A 27 5.00 2.39 -34.80
CA PHE A 27 6.18 2.52 -35.67
C PHE A 27 6.57 4.00 -35.81
N PRO A 28 7.78 4.33 -36.30
CA PRO A 28 8.20 5.72 -36.47
C PRO A 28 7.19 6.54 -37.30
N LEU A 29 6.83 7.75 -36.86
CA LEU A 29 5.77 8.61 -37.42
C LEU A 29 4.33 8.23 -37.04
N MET A 30 4.08 7.14 -36.31
CA MET A 30 2.74 6.76 -35.87
C MET A 30 2.07 7.85 -35.01
N GLY A 31 2.81 8.48 -34.10
CA GLY A 31 2.29 9.57 -33.26
C GLY A 31 1.68 10.70 -34.09
N ALA A 32 2.41 11.20 -35.09
CA ALA A 32 1.93 12.24 -36.00
C ALA A 32 0.73 11.80 -36.88
N ILE A 33 0.57 10.49 -37.13
CA ILE A 33 -0.62 9.96 -37.81
C ILE A 33 -1.82 10.02 -36.86
N ILE A 34 -1.65 9.50 -35.64
CA ILE A 34 -2.68 9.44 -34.59
C ILE A 34 -3.14 10.85 -34.21
N GLU A 35 -2.21 11.78 -34.04
CA GLU A 35 -2.48 13.19 -33.76
C GLU A 35 -3.43 13.78 -34.81
N ARG A 36 -3.12 13.60 -36.10
CA ARG A 36 -3.98 14.09 -37.19
C ARG A 36 -5.34 13.41 -37.22
N ILE A 37 -5.43 12.14 -36.82
CA ILE A 37 -6.70 11.42 -36.70
C ILE A 37 -7.53 12.08 -35.60
N PHE A 38 -6.96 12.25 -34.41
CA PHE A 38 -7.66 12.85 -33.28
C PHE A 38 -8.05 14.31 -33.52
N ILE A 39 -7.18 15.12 -34.13
CA ILE A 39 -7.53 16.50 -34.53
C ILE A 39 -8.71 16.49 -35.50
N LYS A 40 -8.75 15.55 -36.45
CA LYS A 40 -9.89 15.43 -37.37
C LYS A 40 -11.17 15.04 -36.64
N GLU A 41 -11.11 14.16 -35.64
CA GLU A 41 -12.29 13.83 -34.83
C GLU A 41 -12.83 15.03 -34.05
N ASP A 42 -11.93 15.84 -33.47
CA ASP A 42 -12.28 17.02 -32.69
C ASP A 42 -12.81 18.18 -33.56
N VAL A 43 -12.28 18.36 -34.77
CA VAL A 43 -12.82 19.33 -35.75
C VAL A 43 -14.25 18.98 -36.17
N GLU A 44 -14.56 17.69 -36.27
CA GLU A 44 -15.88 17.21 -36.73
C GLU A 44 -16.87 17.11 -35.57
N ASN A 45 -16.37 16.91 -34.35
CA ASN A 45 -17.15 16.85 -33.12
C ASN A 45 -16.42 17.69 -32.07
N GLU A 46 -16.76 18.97 -32.00
CA GLU A 46 -16.06 19.93 -31.14
C GLU A 46 -16.04 19.47 -29.67
N GLY A 47 -14.84 19.37 -29.09
CA GLY A 47 -14.66 18.98 -27.69
C GLY A 47 -14.94 17.50 -27.42
N ILE A 48 -14.88 16.63 -28.42
CA ILE A 48 -15.20 15.20 -28.28
C ILE A 48 -14.40 14.50 -27.18
N PHE A 49 -13.16 14.92 -26.93
CA PHE A 49 -12.33 14.35 -25.87
C PHE A 49 -12.80 14.75 -24.47
N PHE A 50 -13.40 15.94 -24.30
CA PHE A 50 -14.09 16.31 -23.06
C PHE A 50 -15.41 15.53 -22.91
N THR A 51 -16.15 15.36 -24.01
CA THR A 51 -17.35 14.52 -24.03
C THR A 51 -17.04 13.07 -23.65
N ILE A 52 -15.91 12.50 -24.10
CA ILE A 52 -15.47 11.16 -23.67
C ILE A 52 -15.32 11.07 -22.15
N LEU A 53 -14.82 12.11 -21.48
CA LEU A 53 -14.65 12.10 -20.02
C LEU A 53 -16.00 12.01 -19.30
N THR A 54 -17.02 12.74 -19.78
CA THR A 54 -18.31 12.88 -19.09
C THR A 54 -19.39 11.90 -19.56
N ASP A 55 -19.47 11.63 -20.86
CA ASP A 55 -20.49 10.78 -21.49
C ASP A 55 -19.90 10.04 -22.72
N PHE A 56 -19.33 8.86 -22.46
CA PHE A 56 -18.74 8.03 -23.51
C PHE A 56 -19.78 7.56 -24.55
N GLU A 57 -21.02 7.30 -24.12
CA GLU A 57 -22.07 6.80 -25.02
C GLU A 57 -22.50 7.86 -26.03
N GLU A 58 -22.54 9.13 -25.61
CA GLU A 58 -22.73 10.25 -26.53
C GLU A 58 -21.54 10.40 -27.49
N ALA A 59 -20.31 10.33 -26.98
CA ALA A 59 -19.12 10.47 -27.82
C ALA A 59 -19.05 9.41 -28.94
N VAL A 60 -19.38 8.15 -28.65
CA VAL A 60 -19.38 7.09 -29.67
C VAL A 60 -20.58 7.14 -30.62
N ARG A 61 -21.65 7.82 -30.23
CA ARG A 61 -22.80 8.12 -31.11
C ARG A 61 -22.44 9.19 -32.12
N GLN A 62 -21.65 10.17 -31.70
CA GLN A 62 -21.10 11.24 -32.53
C GLN A 62 -19.99 10.71 -33.46
N SER A 63 -19.18 9.75 -33.01
CA SER A 63 -18.11 9.15 -33.83
C SER A 63 -18.07 7.61 -33.75
N ALA A 64 -18.55 6.98 -34.83
CA ALA A 64 -18.38 5.54 -35.05
C ALA A 64 -16.89 5.14 -35.15
N ARG A 65 -16.00 6.06 -35.52
CA ARG A 65 -14.55 5.87 -35.61
C ARG A 65 -13.92 5.77 -34.22
N LEU A 66 -14.32 6.61 -33.28
CA LEU A 66 -13.86 6.52 -31.89
C LEU A 66 -14.36 5.24 -31.22
N ASN A 67 -15.56 4.77 -31.54
CA ASN A 67 -16.04 3.45 -31.09
C ASN A 67 -15.18 2.30 -31.63
N LEU A 68 -14.79 2.38 -32.91
CA LEU A 68 -13.88 1.41 -33.52
C LEU A 68 -12.50 1.43 -32.84
N ILE A 69 -11.93 2.62 -32.64
CA ILE A 69 -10.64 2.80 -31.96
C ILE A 69 -10.71 2.22 -30.54
N ASN A 70 -11.79 2.50 -29.80
CA ASN A 70 -12.02 1.91 -28.48
C ASN A 70 -12.00 0.37 -28.51
N LYS A 71 -12.60 -0.26 -29.53
CA LYS A 71 -12.60 -1.72 -29.71
C LYS A 71 -11.23 -2.31 -30.08
N CYS A 72 -10.28 -1.49 -30.52
CA CYS A 72 -8.91 -1.93 -30.79
C CYS A 72 -8.10 -2.13 -29.50
N PHE A 73 -8.51 -1.52 -28.39
CA PHE A 73 -7.83 -1.65 -27.11
C PHE A 73 -8.40 -2.81 -26.28
N GLY A 74 -7.53 -3.75 -25.92
CA GLY A 74 -7.84 -4.82 -24.97
C GLY A 74 -7.26 -4.51 -23.60
N ASP A 75 -5.96 -4.71 -23.45
CA ASP A 75 -5.18 -4.24 -22.30
C ASP A 75 -4.74 -2.78 -22.51
N LEU A 76 -4.71 -2.01 -21.41
CA LEU A 76 -4.21 -0.64 -21.41
C LEU A 76 -2.69 -0.57 -21.29
N ASP A 77 -2.03 -1.64 -20.86
CA ASP A 77 -0.57 -1.71 -20.77
C ASP A 77 0.08 -2.03 -22.13
N THR A 78 -0.27 -1.25 -23.16
CA THR A 78 0.29 -1.38 -24.51
C THR A 78 1.01 -0.09 -24.93
N ASN A 79 2.02 -0.23 -25.79
CA ASN A 79 2.72 0.92 -26.38
C ASN A 79 1.74 1.81 -27.16
N MET A 80 0.74 1.22 -27.81
CA MET A 80 -0.28 1.95 -28.56
C MET A 80 -1.20 2.76 -27.64
N ALA A 81 -1.68 2.18 -26.53
CA ALA A 81 -2.49 2.90 -25.56
C ALA A 81 -1.71 4.06 -24.94
N THR A 82 -0.41 3.86 -24.65
CA THR A 82 0.46 4.92 -24.15
C THR A 82 0.62 6.04 -25.18
N LEU A 83 0.97 5.71 -26.43
CA LEU A 83 1.11 6.70 -27.50
C LEU A 83 -0.17 7.52 -27.70
N CYS A 84 -1.34 6.88 -27.64
CA CYS A 84 -2.62 7.57 -27.72
C CYS A 84 -2.84 8.51 -26.54
N CYS A 85 -2.51 8.06 -25.32
CA CYS A 85 -2.57 8.88 -24.11
C CYS A 85 -1.73 10.15 -24.26
N ASP A 86 -0.46 10.01 -24.64
CA ASP A 86 0.48 11.12 -24.75
C ASP A 86 0.06 12.09 -25.87
N THR A 87 -0.40 11.55 -27.00
CA THR A 87 -0.93 12.36 -28.11
C THR A 87 -2.16 13.17 -27.67
N ILE A 88 -3.09 12.56 -26.95
CA ILE A 88 -4.31 13.24 -26.49
C ILE A 88 -3.97 14.33 -25.46
N GLU A 89 -3.08 14.03 -24.51
CA GLU A 89 -2.59 14.98 -23.51
C GLU A 89 -2.05 16.24 -24.18
N GLN A 90 -1.13 16.07 -25.13
CA GLN A 90 -0.44 17.17 -25.81
C GLN A 90 -1.36 17.99 -26.71
N SER A 91 -2.23 17.33 -27.47
CA SER A 91 -3.06 18.01 -28.46
C SER A 91 -4.26 18.73 -27.84
N PHE A 92 -4.88 18.17 -26.79
CA PHE A 92 -6.20 18.63 -26.33
C PHE A 92 -6.21 19.18 -24.90
N PHE A 93 -5.28 18.78 -24.03
CA PHE A 93 -5.28 19.22 -22.64
C PHE A 93 -4.14 20.20 -22.33
N MET A 94 -2.98 20.05 -22.97
CA MET A 94 -1.77 20.82 -22.62
C MET A 94 -1.95 22.34 -22.67
N ASN A 95 -2.88 22.89 -23.46
CA ASN A 95 -3.09 24.35 -23.60
C ASN A 95 -4.23 24.93 -22.76
N GLU A 96 -4.93 24.10 -21.98
CA GLU A 96 -6.07 24.52 -21.18
C GLU A 96 -5.70 25.10 -19.82
N LYS A 97 -6.60 25.90 -19.24
CA LYS A 97 -6.45 26.44 -17.88
C LYS A 97 -6.97 25.43 -16.85
N LEU A 98 -6.34 25.40 -15.67
CA LEU A 98 -6.76 24.54 -14.55
C LEU A 98 -8.23 24.75 -14.15
N GLU A 99 -8.72 26.00 -14.23
CA GLU A 99 -10.11 26.37 -13.96
C GLU A 99 -11.10 25.64 -14.90
N ASN A 100 -10.71 25.41 -16.15
CA ASN A 100 -11.53 24.72 -17.16
C ASN A 100 -11.56 23.20 -16.93
N PHE A 101 -10.55 22.65 -16.24
CA PHE A 101 -10.48 21.23 -15.92
C PHE A 101 -11.37 20.82 -14.75
N ALA A 102 -11.87 21.79 -14.00
CA ALA A 102 -12.58 21.55 -12.76
C ALA A 102 -13.73 20.54 -12.93
N ALA A 103 -14.57 20.76 -13.94
CA ALA A 103 -15.76 19.96 -14.18
C ALA A 103 -15.47 18.51 -14.62
N PHE A 104 -14.24 18.24 -15.07
CA PHE A 104 -13.84 16.96 -15.67
C PHE A 104 -13.03 16.08 -14.72
N PHE A 105 -12.54 16.62 -13.59
CA PHE A 105 -11.75 15.87 -12.61
C PHE A 105 -12.51 14.68 -12.04
N GLY A 106 -13.74 14.91 -11.56
CA GLY A 106 -14.59 13.84 -11.03
C GLY A 106 -14.86 12.72 -12.05
N PRO A 107 -15.41 13.04 -13.24
CA PRO A 107 -15.65 12.07 -14.29
C PRO A 107 -14.40 11.28 -14.72
N ALA A 108 -13.25 11.95 -14.88
CA ALA A 108 -11.99 11.30 -15.24
C ALA A 108 -11.54 10.30 -14.18
N LEU A 109 -11.63 10.66 -12.89
CA LEU A 109 -11.30 9.75 -11.80
C LEU A 109 -12.24 8.54 -11.78
N GLU A 110 -13.55 8.77 -11.95
CA GLU A 110 -14.56 7.70 -12.03
C GLU A 110 -14.34 6.70 -13.15
N ALA A 111 -13.80 7.15 -14.29
CA ALA A 111 -13.49 6.26 -15.40
C ALA A 111 -12.36 5.27 -15.06
N LEU A 112 -11.44 5.63 -14.16
CA LEU A 112 -10.28 4.80 -13.82
C LEU A 112 -10.57 3.75 -12.75
N TYR A 113 -11.32 4.10 -11.69
CA TYR A 113 -11.55 3.16 -10.59
C TYR A 113 -12.79 2.27 -10.77
N LYS A 114 -13.77 2.65 -11.60
CA LYS A 114 -14.95 1.79 -11.87
C LYS A 114 -14.61 0.69 -12.88
N GLN A 115 -15.03 -0.53 -12.57
CA GLN A 115 -14.91 -1.65 -13.52
C GLN A 115 -15.86 -1.47 -14.72
N GLY A 116 -15.51 -2.11 -15.84
CA GLY A 116 -16.33 -2.11 -17.06
C GLY A 116 -16.31 -0.79 -17.85
N ARG A 117 -15.49 0.19 -17.45
CA ARG A 117 -15.34 1.45 -18.21
C ARG A 117 -14.59 1.21 -19.54
N PRO A 118 -15.02 1.86 -20.64
CA PRO A 118 -14.40 1.72 -21.96
C PRO A 118 -12.89 2.03 -21.95
N PRO A 119 -12.05 1.25 -22.64
CA PRO A 119 -10.61 1.48 -22.73
C PRO A 119 -10.23 2.89 -23.18
N LEU A 120 -10.88 3.42 -24.22
CA LEU A 120 -10.58 4.76 -24.72
C LEU A 120 -10.94 5.83 -23.68
N GLN A 121 -12.05 5.66 -22.95
CA GLN A 121 -12.41 6.57 -21.86
C GLN A 121 -11.33 6.60 -20.77
N LYS A 122 -10.76 5.43 -20.44
CA LYS A 122 -9.64 5.33 -19.50
C LYS A 122 -8.38 6.02 -20.01
N ILE A 123 -8.03 5.82 -21.29
CA ILE A 123 -6.86 6.49 -21.91
C ILE A 123 -7.01 8.01 -21.85
N VAL A 124 -8.16 8.54 -22.25
CA VAL A 124 -8.44 9.99 -22.21
C VAL A 124 -8.42 10.51 -20.77
N SER A 125 -8.93 9.73 -19.81
CA SER A 125 -8.91 10.09 -18.39
C SER A 125 -7.49 10.12 -17.81
N ILE A 126 -6.62 9.19 -18.21
CA ILE A 126 -5.19 9.21 -17.82
C ILE A 126 -4.51 10.45 -18.41
N ALA A 127 -4.71 10.72 -19.70
CA ALA A 127 -4.14 11.89 -20.38
C ALA A 127 -4.56 13.19 -19.68
N PHE A 128 -5.85 13.33 -19.38
CA PHE A 128 -6.39 14.46 -18.63
C PHE A 128 -5.77 14.58 -17.24
N LEU A 129 -5.70 13.49 -16.47
CA LEU A 129 -5.17 13.52 -15.10
C LEU A 129 -3.67 13.79 -15.06
N LYS A 130 -2.89 13.33 -16.06
CA LYS A 130 -1.46 13.68 -16.21
C LYS A 130 -1.29 15.19 -16.31
N GLU A 131 -2.03 15.83 -17.21
CA GLU A 131 -1.95 17.29 -17.40
C GLU A 131 -2.54 18.06 -16.20
N PHE A 132 -3.65 17.59 -15.63
CA PHE A 132 -4.23 18.17 -14.42
C PHE A 132 -3.21 18.20 -13.27
N VAL A 133 -2.56 17.07 -12.98
CA VAL A 133 -1.54 16.98 -11.92
C VAL A 133 -0.34 17.86 -12.24
N ARG A 134 0.11 17.91 -13.50
CA ARG A 134 1.21 18.78 -13.91
C ARG A 134 0.87 20.25 -13.68
N ARG A 135 -0.31 20.71 -14.12
CA ARG A 135 -0.76 22.10 -13.95
C ARG A 135 -0.97 22.45 -12.49
N PHE A 136 -1.54 21.52 -11.73
CA PHE A 136 -1.68 21.65 -10.29
C PHE A 136 -0.32 21.85 -9.61
N TRP A 137 0.68 21.05 -9.99
CA TRP A 137 2.04 21.14 -9.47
C TRP A 137 2.80 22.40 -9.91
N ASP A 138 2.69 22.81 -11.17
CA ASP A 138 3.34 24.03 -11.64
C ASP A 138 2.78 25.26 -10.92
N THR A 139 1.46 25.27 -10.66
CA THR A 139 0.79 26.35 -9.92
C THR A 139 1.18 26.39 -8.43
N SER A 140 1.45 25.23 -7.80
CA SER A 140 1.84 25.20 -6.38
C SER A 140 3.26 25.71 -6.12
N ARG A 141 4.16 25.66 -7.11
CA ARG A 141 5.55 26.12 -6.96
C ARG A 141 5.72 27.64 -6.90
N GLU A 142 4.72 28.40 -7.33
CA GLU A 142 4.84 29.86 -7.50
C GLU A 142 4.01 30.69 -6.49
N TRP A 143 3.20 30.09 -5.60
CA TRP A 143 2.09 30.81 -4.95
C TRP A 143 1.90 30.54 -3.44
N ARG A 144 1.49 31.56 -2.67
CA ARG A 144 1.13 31.44 -1.23
C ARG A 144 -0.38 31.50 -0.92
N HIS A 145 -1.22 31.98 -1.84
CA HIS A 145 -2.68 32.11 -1.63
C HIS A 145 -3.53 31.10 -2.43
N SER A 146 -2.97 30.45 -3.46
CA SER A 146 -3.70 29.49 -4.31
C SER A 146 -3.70 28.07 -3.76
N GLU A 147 -2.77 27.66 -2.89
CA GLU A 147 -2.78 26.31 -2.31
C GLU A 147 -4.07 26.04 -1.53
N VAL A 148 -4.55 27.03 -0.78
CA VAL A 148 -5.84 26.97 -0.09
C VAL A 148 -6.99 26.87 -1.09
N GLN A 149 -6.98 27.67 -2.17
CA GLN A 149 -8.03 27.61 -3.20
C GLN A 149 -8.03 26.28 -3.97
N SER A 150 -6.85 25.73 -4.27
CA SER A 150 -6.66 24.44 -4.94
C SER A 150 -7.04 23.28 -4.04
N ALA A 151 -6.70 23.33 -2.76
CA ALA A 151 -7.15 22.39 -1.75
C ALA A 151 -8.66 22.46 -1.54
N ASP A 152 -9.24 23.66 -1.47
CA ASP A 152 -10.69 23.89 -1.36
C ASP A 152 -11.40 23.35 -2.61
N PHE A 153 -10.84 23.61 -3.79
CA PHE A 153 -11.34 23.10 -5.07
C PHE A 153 -11.36 21.56 -5.08
N LEU A 154 -10.23 20.92 -4.82
CA LEU A 154 -10.14 19.45 -4.77
C LEU A 154 -11.04 18.87 -3.68
N THR A 155 -11.12 19.50 -2.52
CA THR A 155 -12.00 19.07 -1.42
C THR A 155 -13.46 19.12 -1.87
N LYS A 156 -13.88 20.18 -2.57
CA LYS A 156 -15.23 20.29 -3.14
C LYS A 156 -15.50 19.18 -4.15
N GLU A 157 -14.60 18.94 -5.10
CA GLU A 157 -14.78 17.88 -6.09
C GLU A 157 -14.85 16.49 -5.44
N LEU A 158 -13.98 16.20 -4.46
CA LEU A 158 -13.98 14.94 -3.73
C LEU A 158 -15.32 14.64 -3.03
N THR A 159 -16.08 15.67 -2.61
CA THR A 159 -17.41 15.45 -2.04
C THR A 159 -18.38 14.83 -3.05
N GLY A 160 -18.32 15.26 -4.32
CA GLY A 160 -19.21 14.83 -5.40
C GLY A 160 -18.89 13.48 -6.02
N ILE A 161 -17.66 12.97 -5.86
CA ILE A 161 -17.22 11.71 -6.47
C ILE A 161 -17.67 10.51 -5.64
N ASN A 162 -18.12 9.40 -6.26
CA ASN A 162 -18.51 8.19 -5.52
C ASN A 162 -17.30 7.32 -5.11
N LEU A 163 -16.47 7.82 -4.18
CA LEU A 163 -15.31 7.13 -3.59
C LEU A 163 -15.57 6.70 -2.14
N SER A 164 -14.72 5.80 -1.61
CA SER A 164 -14.80 5.36 -0.22
C SER A 164 -14.68 6.54 0.76
N ASN A 165 -15.45 6.49 1.85
CA ASN A 165 -15.39 7.55 2.88
C ASN A 165 -13.99 7.70 3.48
N SER A 166 -13.26 6.58 3.60
CA SER A 166 -11.87 6.58 4.05
C SER A 166 -10.98 7.38 3.10
N PHE A 167 -11.08 7.14 1.78
CA PHE A 167 -10.31 7.90 0.79
C PHE A 167 -10.61 9.39 0.86
N LYS A 168 -11.88 9.78 0.86
CA LYS A 168 -12.28 11.20 0.94
C LYS A 168 -11.74 11.87 2.20
N THR A 169 -11.83 11.19 3.34
CA THR A 169 -11.34 11.71 4.63
C THR A 169 -9.83 11.88 4.61
N ILE A 170 -9.09 10.85 4.18
CA ILE A 170 -7.62 10.88 4.12
C ILE A 170 -7.16 11.97 3.14
N ALA A 171 -7.73 12.02 1.93
CA ALA A 171 -7.39 13.03 0.94
C ALA A 171 -7.66 14.45 1.44
N THR A 172 -8.83 14.69 2.06
CA THR A 172 -9.17 16.01 2.65
C THR A 172 -8.23 16.39 3.79
N ASN A 173 -7.86 15.43 4.64
CA ASN A 173 -6.91 15.66 5.73
C ASN A 173 -5.50 15.97 5.20
N ILE A 174 -5.07 15.32 4.11
CA ILE A 174 -3.79 15.62 3.45
C ILE A 174 -3.83 17.03 2.87
N LEU A 175 -4.87 17.36 2.09
CA LEU A 175 -5.03 18.67 1.45
C LEU A 175 -5.08 19.82 2.46
N SER A 176 -5.62 19.58 3.66
CA SER A 176 -5.69 20.57 4.74
C SER A 176 -4.51 20.53 5.72
N ASN A 177 -3.46 19.72 5.44
CA ASN A 177 -2.31 19.50 6.33
C ASN A 177 -2.72 19.10 7.77
N LYS A 178 -3.78 18.30 7.88
CA LYS A 178 -4.33 17.76 9.13
C LYS A 178 -4.17 16.25 9.24
N GLN A 179 -3.61 15.59 8.23
CA GLN A 179 -3.39 14.14 8.30
C GLN A 179 -2.23 13.85 9.26
N PRO A 180 -2.46 13.19 10.41
CA PRO A 180 -1.50 13.17 11.52
C PRO A 180 -0.10 12.67 11.16
N LEU A 181 -0.01 11.55 10.43
CA LEU A 181 1.27 10.97 10.03
C LEU A 181 1.99 11.80 8.94
N LEU A 182 1.26 12.61 8.17
CA LEU A 182 1.77 13.38 7.04
C LEU A 182 1.91 14.87 7.32
N GLN A 183 1.41 15.34 8.47
CA GLN A 183 1.44 16.75 8.81
C GLN A 183 2.87 17.28 8.79
N ILE A 184 3.06 18.42 8.14
CA ILE A 184 4.32 19.17 8.13
C ILE A 184 4.09 20.39 9.02
N VAL A 185 4.71 20.38 10.21
CA VAL A 185 4.59 21.46 11.20
C VAL A 185 5.76 22.43 11.11
N ASN A 186 6.96 21.93 10.77
CA ASN A 186 8.19 22.73 10.72
C ASN A 186 8.63 22.95 9.26
N PRO A 187 8.83 24.20 8.80
CA PRO A 187 9.40 24.48 7.49
C PRO A 187 10.84 23.93 7.30
N GLU A 188 11.56 23.64 8.39
CA GLU A 188 12.89 23.01 8.37
C GLU A 188 12.82 21.47 8.48
N ILE A 189 11.84 20.85 7.81
CA ILE A 189 11.72 19.39 7.76
C ILE A 189 12.97 18.76 7.16
N ASN A 190 13.49 17.71 7.80
CA ASN A 190 14.69 17.03 7.33
C ASN A 190 14.37 15.99 6.24
N ASN A 191 15.39 15.59 5.48
CA ASN A 191 15.22 14.64 4.37
C ASN A 191 14.70 13.27 4.82
N THR A 192 15.11 12.77 6.00
CA THR A 192 14.63 11.49 6.53
C THR A 192 13.12 11.52 6.75
N ASP A 193 12.60 12.59 7.35
CA ASP A 193 11.17 12.76 7.59
C ASP A 193 10.40 12.89 6.26
N LEU A 194 10.96 13.59 5.27
CA LEU A 194 10.39 13.63 3.91
C LEU A 194 10.35 12.24 3.24
N PHE A 195 11.40 11.43 3.38
CA PHE A 195 11.42 10.07 2.84
C PHE A 195 10.37 9.16 3.52
N ILE A 196 10.27 9.23 4.84
CA ILE A 196 9.26 8.50 5.61
C ILE A 196 7.86 8.94 5.17
N LYS A 197 7.58 10.24 5.12
CA LYS A 197 6.28 10.79 4.69
C LYS A 197 5.94 10.44 3.24
N SER A 198 6.92 10.38 2.33
CA SER A 198 6.72 9.89 0.96
C SER A 198 6.23 8.43 0.94
N VAL A 199 6.85 7.55 1.74
CA VAL A 199 6.43 6.15 1.87
C VAL A 199 5.03 6.05 2.49
N ILE A 200 4.77 6.77 3.59
CA ILE A 200 3.45 6.84 4.24
C ILE A 200 2.38 7.26 3.23
N SER A 201 2.65 8.31 2.45
CA SER A 201 1.71 8.82 1.45
C SER A 201 1.38 7.77 0.39
N HIS A 202 2.38 6.99 -0.06
CA HIS A 202 2.15 5.94 -1.06
C HIS A 202 1.38 4.75 -0.49
N ILE A 203 1.64 4.35 0.77
CA ILE A 203 0.86 3.32 1.47
C ILE A 203 -0.61 3.78 1.62
N PHE A 204 -0.83 5.03 2.01
CA PHE A 204 -2.19 5.60 2.10
C PHE A 204 -2.89 5.58 0.76
N ALA A 205 -2.26 6.12 -0.28
CA ALA A 205 -2.84 6.21 -1.61
C ALA A 205 -3.24 4.82 -2.14
N PHE A 206 -2.35 3.84 -2.03
CA PHE A 206 -2.63 2.48 -2.45
C PHE A 206 -3.79 1.87 -1.65
N HIS A 207 -3.68 1.83 -0.31
CA HIS A 207 -4.66 1.13 0.50
C HIS A 207 -6.01 1.83 0.57
N ALA A 208 -6.10 3.15 0.38
CA ALA A 208 -7.37 3.86 0.35
C ALA A 208 -8.16 3.66 -0.96
N LEU A 209 -7.48 3.25 -2.04
CA LEU A 209 -8.06 3.02 -3.38
C LEU A 209 -8.50 1.57 -3.61
N VAL A 210 -7.96 0.61 -2.86
CA VAL A 210 -8.38 -0.80 -2.98
C VAL A 210 -9.70 -1.05 -2.25
N GLU A 211 -10.39 -2.13 -2.60
CA GLU A 211 -11.63 -2.49 -1.91
C GLU A 211 -11.38 -2.76 -0.41
N PRO A 212 -12.23 -2.28 0.50
CA PRO A 212 -12.03 -2.40 1.95
C PRO A 212 -11.73 -3.80 2.49
N ASN A 213 -12.25 -4.84 1.82
CA ASN A 213 -12.08 -6.24 2.22
C ASN A 213 -11.20 -7.02 1.24
N SER A 214 -10.41 -6.34 0.40
CA SER A 214 -9.51 -7.00 -0.57
C SER A 214 -8.34 -7.71 0.08
N SER A 215 -7.90 -7.25 1.26
CA SER A 215 -6.79 -7.83 2.01
C SER A 215 -6.88 -7.47 3.50
N GLN A 216 -6.15 -8.21 4.34
CA GLN A 216 -6.05 -7.90 5.77
C GLN A 216 -5.49 -6.48 6.03
N LEU A 217 -4.55 -6.01 5.20
CA LEU A 217 -3.99 -4.67 5.28
C LEU A 217 -5.02 -3.59 4.92
N ALA A 218 -5.82 -3.80 3.86
CA ALA A 218 -6.92 -2.89 3.52
C ALA A 218 -7.95 -2.79 4.65
N MET A 219 -8.24 -3.91 5.33
CA MET A 219 -9.15 -3.91 6.49
C MET A 219 -8.61 -3.07 7.65
N TYR A 220 -7.30 -3.03 7.90
CA TYR A 220 -6.72 -2.18 8.95
C TYR A 220 -6.94 -0.69 8.69
N LEU A 221 -7.04 -0.27 7.42
CA LEU A 221 -7.34 1.12 7.07
C LEU A 221 -8.84 1.42 7.08
N HIS A 222 -9.64 0.55 6.46
CA HIS A 222 -11.05 0.84 6.20
C HIS A 222 -11.99 0.41 7.32
N ASN A 223 -11.65 -0.68 8.02
CA ASN A 223 -12.56 -1.43 8.89
C ASN A 223 -11.87 -1.90 10.18
N ILE A 224 -10.98 -1.08 10.76
CA ILE A 224 -10.12 -1.47 11.90
C ILE A 224 -10.90 -2.03 13.10
N GLN A 225 -12.13 -1.54 13.33
CA GLN A 225 -13.04 -2.03 14.36
C GLN A 225 -13.43 -3.50 14.17
N ASN A 226 -13.52 -3.98 12.92
CA ASN A 226 -13.83 -5.38 12.60
C ASN A 226 -12.62 -6.29 12.84
N CYS A 227 -11.42 -5.73 13.00
CA CYS A 227 -10.19 -6.48 13.25
C CYS A 227 -9.92 -6.72 14.74
N GLN A 228 -10.68 -6.11 15.66
CA GLN A 228 -10.37 -6.14 17.10
C GLN A 228 -10.31 -7.54 17.74
N ASN A 229 -10.98 -8.53 17.15
CA ASN A 229 -11.00 -9.91 17.64
C ASN A 229 -10.29 -10.89 16.69
N MET A 230 -9.58 -10.38 15.68
CA MET A 230 -8.76 -11.17 14.75
C MET A 230 -7.34 -11.32 15.28
N PHE A 231 -6.54 -12.24 14.72
CA PHE A 231 -5.11 -12.30 15.03
C PHE A 231 -4.38 -11.23 14.23
N ILE A 232 -3.71 -10.31 14.93
CA ILE A 232 -3.07 -9.16 14.29
C ILE A 232 -1.68 -9.53 13.78
N LEU A 233 -1.40 -9.15 12.54
CA LEU A 233 -0.10 -9.32 11.91
C LEU A 233 0.99 -8.63 12.73
N THR A 234 2.20 -9.19 12.75
CA THR A 234 3.38 -8.76 13.53
C THR A 234 3.22 -8.68 15.05
N CYS A 235 2.00 -8.77 15.57
CA CYS A 235 1.72 -8.78 16.99
C CYS A 235 2.41 -9.97 17.67
N MET A 236 2.91 -9.78 18.89
CA MET A 236 3.62 -10.80 19.64
C MET A 236 2.79 -12.09 19.80
N SER A 237 3.46 -13.24 19.81
CA SER A 237 2.89 -14.54 20.15
C SER A 237 3.21 -14.92 21.59
N ASP A 238 2.56 -15.96 22.10
CA ASP A 238 2.93 -16.63 23.35
C ASP A 238 4.30 -17.29 23.21
N VAL A 239 5.34 -16.51 23.48
CA VAL A 239 6.75 -16.90 23.35
C VAL A 239 7.07 -18.10 24.24
N VAL A 240 6.41 -18.24 25.39
CA VAL A 240 6.60 -19.36 26.31
C VAL A 240 6.15 -20.65 25.63
N SER A 241 4.92 -20.70 25.10
CA SER A 241 4.44 -21.89 24.41
C SER A 241 5.24 -22.20 23.14
N MET A 242 5.67 -21.17 22.40
CA MET A 242 6.53 -21.35 21.22
C MET A 242 7.87 -21.99 21.56
N VAL A 243 8.61 -21.45 22.54
CA VAL A 243 9.93 -21.97 22.95
C VAL A 243 9.80 -23.38 23.48
N LEU A 244 8.77 -23.65 24.29
CA LEU A 244 8.58 -24.97 24.87
C LEU A 244 8.19 -26.00 23.80
N ASN A 245 7.38 -25.64 22.80
CA ASN A 245 6.99 -26.53 21.71
C ASN A 245 8.14 -26.84 20.73
N ALA A 246 9.21 -26.04 20.70
CA ALA A 246 10.41 -26.33 19.94
C ALA A 246 11.26 -27.48 20.54
N ILE A 247 11.04 -27.81 21.82
CA ILE A 247 11.67 -28.94 22.50
C ILE A 247 10.89 -30.21 22.13
N PRO A 248 11.45 -31.19 21.41
CA PRO A 248 10.71 -32.37 20.95
C PRO A 248 10.34 -33.35 22.07
N GLU A 249 11.06 -33.32 23.19
CA GLU A 249 10.86 -34.22 24.32
C GLU A 249 9.55 -33.93 25.08
N VAL A 250 9.05 -34.99 25.74
CA VAL A 250 7.96 -34.86 26.72
C VAL A 250 8.40 -34.01 27.90
N LYS A 251 7.51 -33.14 28.34
CA LYS A 251 7.78 -32.10 29.33
C LYS A 251 6.58 -31.87 30.22
N THR A 252 6.83 -31.54 31.48
CA THR A 252 5.82 -31.03 32.41
C THR A 252 6.30 -29.70 32.95
N ARG A 253 5.46 -28.67 32.85
CA ARG A 253 5.76 -27.34 33.36
C ARG A 253 5.49 -27.26 34.85
N TYR A 254 6.38 -26.55 35.53
CA TYR A 254 6.22 -26.12 36.90
C TYR A 254 6.46 -24.61 36.97
N SER A 255 5.81 -23.95 37.92
CA SER A 255 6.01 -22.54 38.23
C SER A 255 6.67 -22.40 39.59
N CYS A 256 7.72 -21.59 39.68
CA CYS A 256 8.28 -21.12 40.95
C CYS A 256 7.32 -20.11 41.61
N LYS A 257 7.45 -19.87 42.91
CA LYS A 257 6.66 -18.86 43.65
C LYS A 257 6.73 -17.43 43.07
N CYS A 258 7.77 -17.14 42.29
CA CYS A 258 7.92 -15.85 41.61
C CYS A 258 7.33 -15.82 40.19
N GLY A 259 6.69 -16.90 39.74
CA GLY A 259 6.11 -17.03 38.40
C GLY A 259 7.07 -17.57 37.34
N TYR A 260 8.35 -17.81 37.66
CA TYR A 260 9.30 -18.38 36.69
C TYR A 260 8.90 -19.81 36.32
N ILE A 261 8.69 -20.06 35.02
CA ILE A 261 8.34 -21.38 34.50
C ILE A 261 9.61 -22.19 34.23
N TYR A 262 9.66 -23.41 34.75
CA TYR A 262 10.69 -24.39 34.47
C TYR A 262 10.09 -25.73 34.08
N ILE A 263 10.90 -26.59 33.44
CA ILE A 263 10.44 -27.85 32.85
C ILE A 263 11.03 -29.02 33.64
N VAL A 264 10.22 -30.06 33.82
CA VAL A 264 10.66 -31.39 34.24
C VAL A 264 10.40 -32.37 33.10
N ALA A 265 11.43 -33.06 32.63
CA ALA A 265 11.37 -34.00 31.52
C ALA A 265 10.90 -35.41 31.96
N GLU A 266 10.93 -36.36 31.03
CA GLU A 266 10.67 -37.80 31.25
C GLU A 266 9.26 -38.08 31.84
N CYS A 267 9.19 -38.45 33.12
CA CYS A 267 7.98 -38.79 33.83
C CYS A 267 7.22 -37.57 34.39
N GLY A 268 7.81 -36.35 34.28
CA GLY A 268 7.20 -35.11 34.73
C GLY A 268 7.16 -34.92 36.24
N ASN A 269 7.78 -35.81 37.01
CA ASN A 269 7.88 -35.73 38.46
C ASN A 269 9.25 -35.21 38.87
N VAL A 270 9.28 -34.27 39.81
CA VAL A 270 10.54 -33.74 40.33
C VAL A 270 11.30 -34.83 41.09
N VAL A 271 12.61 -34.93 40.81
CA VAL A 271 13.56 -35.80 41.53
C VAL A 271 14.88 -35.08 41.85
N GLN A 272 15.05 -33.86 41.33
CA GLN A 272 16.20 -33.01 41.55
C GLN A 272 15.75 -31.59 41.90
N ALA A 273 16.54 -30.92 42.74
CA ALA A 273 16.35 -29.51 43.08
C ALA A 273 17.44 -28.63 42.44
N GLY A 274 17.08 -27.39 42.11
CA GLY A 274 17.95 -26.37 41.56
C GLY A 274 17.61 -24.98 42.09
N LYS A 275 18.16 -23.92 41.49
CA LYS A 275 17.89 -22.53 41.85
C LYS A 275 17.15 -21.80 40.74
N CYS A 276 16.11 -21.06 41.11
CA CYS A 276 15.37 -20.20 40.20
C CYS A 276 16.30 -19.09 39.69
N PRO A 277 16.49 -18.92 38.37
CA PRO A 277 17.34 -17.86 37.84
C PRO A 277 16.74 -16.46 38.07
N ASN A 278 15.41 -16.35 38.21
CA ASN A 278 14.75 -15.08 38.49
C ASN A 278 14.85 -14.62 39.97
N CYS A 279 14.46 -15.47 40.94
CA CYS A 279 14.36 -15.06 42.35
C CYS A 279 15.31 -15.80 43.31
N GLY A 280 16.19 -16.67 42.79
CA GLY A 280 17.16 -17.44 43.59
C GLY A 280 16.57 -18.51 44.52
N SER A 281 15.25 -18.66 44.59
CA SER A 281 14.60 -19.68 45.44
C SER A 281 14.80 -21.08 44.88
N THR A 282 14.71 -22.10 45.75
CA THR A 282 14.85 -23.49 45.31
C THR A 282 13.65 -23.91 44.43
N ILE A 283 13.95 -24.52 43.29
CA ILE A 283 12.97 -25.08 42.34
C ILE A 283 13.18 -26.59 42.20
N GLY A 284 12.17 -27.33 41.74
CA GLY A 284 12.23 -28.79 41.65
C GLY A 284 11.90 -29.46 42.99
N GLY A 285 12.61 -30.53 43.34
CA GLY A 285 12.46 -31.26 44.60
C GLY A 285 13.28 -32.55 44.61
N THR A 286 13.96 -32.86 45.72
CA THR A 286 14.84 -34.05 45.84
C THR A 286 14.11 -35.33 46.19
N THR A 287 12.80 -35.27 46.44
CA THR A 287 11.94 -36.42 46.69
C THR A 287 10.97 -36.60 45.54
N TYR A 288 10.83 -37.83 45.07
CA TYR A 288 9.98 -38.17 43.94
C TYR A 288 8.57 -37.59 44.08
N ASN A 289 8.16 -36.80 43.08
CA ASN A 289 6.84 -36.14 43.01
C ASN A 289 6.52 -35.22 44.21
N LYS A 290 7.54 -34.70 44.89
CA LYS A 290 7.38 -33.73 45.98
C LYS A 290 8.12 -32.43 45.64
N PRO A 291 7.45 -31.48 44.98
CA PRO A 291 8.05 -30.18 44.69
C PRO A 291 8.32 -29.37 45.95
N GLU A 292 9.39 -28.59 45.92
CA GLU A 292 9.77 -27.65 46.98
C GLU A 292 8.65 -26.64 47.25
N THR A 293 8.52 -26.21 48.50
CA THR A 293 7.45 -25.29 48.91
C THR A 293 7.43 -24.03 48.03
N GLY A 294 6.24 -23.70 47.52
CA GLY A 294 6.05 -22.59 46.59
C GLY A 294 6.30 -22.91 45.12
N ASN A 295 6.56 -24.18 44.77
CA ASN A 295 6.56 -24.63 43.39
C ASN A 295 5.21 -25.30 43.07
N THR A 296 4.65 -25.01 41.89
CA THR A 296 3.34 -25.51 41.47
C THR A 296 3.46 -26.24 40.14
N ARG A 297 2.99 -27.48 40.07
CA ARG A 297 2.88 -28.23 38.81
C ARG A 297 1.73 -27.62 37.98
N LEU A 298 1.99 -27.32 36.71
CA LEU A 298 1.02 -26.66 35.83
C LEU A 298 0.28 -27.63 34.90
N ASP A 299 0.89 -28.77 34.57
CA ASP A 299 0.30 -29.77 33.67
C ASP A 299 -0.08 -31.06 34.42
N ALA A 300 -1.22 -31.65 34.07
CA ALA A 300 -1.70 -32.89 34.68
C ALA A 300 -0.77 -34.10 34.45
N GLY A 301 0.03 -34.07 33.38
CA GLY A 301 0.99 -35.11 33.02
C GLY A 301 2.05 -34.59 32.04
N PRO A 302 3.01 -35.43 31.62
CA PRO A 302 3.93 -35.09 30.54
C PRO A 302 3.19 -34.80 29.24
N VAL A 303 3.54 -33.70 28.58
CA VAL A 303 2.95 -33.26 27.31
C VAL A 303 4.04 -33.14 26.24
N HIS A 304 3.69 -33.51 24.99
CA HIS A 304 4.55 -33.23 23.83
C HIS A 304 4.38 -31.79 23.34
N GLN A 305 3.14 -31.31 23.34
CA GLN A 305 2.78 -29.96 22.93
C GLN A 305 2.02 -29.26 24.04
N ILE A 306 2.35 -27.99 24.22
CA ILE A 306 1.65 -27.05 25.08
C ILE A 306 0.67 -26.28 24.20
N ALA A 307 -0.57 -26.14 24.69
CA ALA A 307 -1.58 -25.35 24.02
C ALA A 307 -1.07 -23.91 23.82
N VAL A 308 -1.01 -23.47 22.57
CA VAL A 308 -0.60 -22.11 22.21
C VAL A 308 -1.67 -21.15 22.72
N ASN A 309 -1.31 -20.25 23.63
CA ASN A 309 -2.22 -19.24 24.18
C ASN A 309 -2.04 -17.89 23.47
N ASP A 310 -1.96 -17.92 22.14
CA ASP A 310 -1.93 -16.69 21.35
C ASP A 310 -3.25 -15.94 21.54
N GLN A 311 -3.15 -14.64 21.82
CA GLN A 311 -4.31 -13.79 22.04
C GLN A 311 -4.74 -13.14 20.72
N SER A 312 -6.05 -13.06 20.50
CA SER A 312 -6.61 -12.23 19.44
C SER A 312 -6.66 -10.75 19.86
N GLY A 313 -6.78 -9.87 18.87
CA GLY A 313 -6.68 -8.43 19.06
C GLY A 313 -5.24 -7.94 19.17
N TYR A 314 -5.06 -6.63 19.07
CA TYR A 314 -3.73 -6.02 19.15
C TYR A 314 -3.19 -6.07 20.59
N ILE A 315 -1.92 -6.38 20.74
CA ILE A 315 -1.20 -6.37 22.01
C ILE A 315 -0.25 -5.17 21.94
N GLY A 316 -0.55 -4.11 22.67
CA GLY A 316 0.29 -2.92 22.71
C GLY A 316 1.71 -3.23 23.17
N GLU A 317 2.67 -2.58 22.53
CA GLU A 317 4.11 -2.78 22.68
C GLU A 317 4.84 -1.43 22.72
N THR A 318 5.98 -1.38 23.41
CA THR A 318 6.86 -0.21 23.36
C THR A 318 7.78 -0.31 22.15
N VAL A 319 8.27 0.82 21.65
CA VAL A 319 9.31 0.81 20.60
C VAL A 319 10.47 -0.10 21.01
N ASN A 320 10.89 -0.97 20.10
CA ASN A 320 11.94 -1.94 20.33
C ASN A 320 13.12 -1.67 19.40
N GLN A 321 14.28 -1.34 19.96
CA GLN A 321 15.51 -1.03 19.22
C GLN A 321 16.41 -2.25 18.96
N ASP A 322 16.04 -3.43 19.45
CA ASP A 322 16.75 -4.67 19.15
C ASP A 322 16.72 -4.94 17.64
N LEU A 323 17.92 -4.96 17.05
CA LEU A 323 18.13 -5.21 15.62
C LEU A 323 17.58 -6.57 15.21
N TYR A 324 17.68 -7.58 16.08
CA TYR A 324 17.36 -8.97 15.75
C TYR A 324 15.98 -9.39 16.25
N HIS A 325 15.19 -8.44 16.77
CA HIS A 325 13.83 -8.74 17.15
C HIS A 325 13.01 -9.20 15.93
N SER A 326 12.35 -10.33 16.10
CA SER A 326 11.36 -10.84 15.15
C SER A 326 10.28 -11.63 15.89
N VAL A 327 9.23 -11.98 15.15
CA VAL A 327 8.14 -12.82 15.64
C VAL A 327 7.95 -13.99 14.68
N ARG A 328 7.66 -15.17 15.26
CA ARG A 328 7.37 -16.40 14.51
C ARG A 328 8.48 -16.71 13.49
N SER A 329 8.12 -16.93 12.23
CA SER A 329 9.03 -17.28 11.12
C SER A 329 9.57 -16.06 10.37
N LEU A 330 9.20 -14.84 10.76
CA LEU A 330 9.68 -13.64 10.08
C LEU A 330 11.16 -13.41 10.39
N THR A 331 11.91 -13.02 9.35
CA THR A 331 13.23 -12.40 9.56
C THR A 331 13.07 -11.03 10.22
N PRO A 332 14.08 -10.51 10.94
CA PRO A 332 13.99 -9.17 11.54
C PRO A 332 13.62 -8.09 10.53
N THR A 333 14.22 -8.13 9.33
CA THR A 333 13.86 -7.22 8.23
C THR A 333 12.39 -7.33 7.83
N SER A 334 11.86 -8.56 7.71
CA SER A 334 10.47 -8.77 7.29
C SER A 334 9.46 -8.33 8.33
N TYR A 335 9.76 -8.58 9.61
CA TYR A 335 8.99 -8.04 10.72
C TYR A 335 8.95 -6.51 10.65
N ARG A 336 10.12 -5.84 10.59
CA ARG A 336 10.18 -4.38 10.60
C ARG A 336 9.48 -3.73 9.40
N MET A 337 9.63 -4.28 8.19
CA MET A 337 8.94 -3.73 7.01
C MET A 337 7.41 -3.89 7.10
N LEU A 338 6.93 -5.05 7.54
CA LEU A 338 5.49 -5.28 7.68
C LEU A 338 4.89 -4.51 8.87
N HIS A 339 5.61 -4.44 9.99
CA HIS A 339 5.21 -3.72 11.20
C HIS A 339 5.07 -2.21 10.92
N LEU A 340 5.99 -1.63 10.15
CA LEU A 340 5.89 -0.26 9.67
C LEU A 340 4.60 -0.05 8.85
N ILE A 341 4.33 -0.91 7.86
CA ILE A 341 3.11 -0.79 7.03
C ILE A 341 1.84 -0.88 7.90
N ILE A 342 1.80 -1.77 8.88
CA ILE A 342 0.67 -1.93 9.79
C ILE A 342 0.46 -0.66 10.62
N HIS A 343 1.51 -0.09 11.22
CA HIS A 343 1.39 1.17 11.98
C HIS A 343 1.00 2.35 11.11
N VAL A 344 1.44 2.38 9.86
CA VAL A 344 0.95 3.38 8.89
C VAL A 344 -0.56 3.26 8.71
N LEU A 345 -1.08 2.05 8.48
CA LEU A 345 -2.51 1.83 8.25
C LEU A 345 -3.37 2.09 9.49
N ILE A 346 -2.89 1.71 10.68
CA ILE A 346 -3.55 2.01 11.96
C ILE A 346 -3.57 3.53 12.19
N GLY A 347 -2.43 4.20 12.01
CA GLY A 347 -2.32 5.65 12.23
C GLY A 347 -3.04 6.50 11.17
N ALA A 348 -3.38 5.93 10.01
CA ALA A 348 -4.24 6.59 9.02
C ALA A 348 -5.73 6.46 9.33
N SER A 349 -6.11 5.49 10.15
CA SER A 349 -7.50 5.22 10.51
C SER A 349 -8.04 6.30 11.43
N ALA A 350 -9.37 6.34 11.58
CA ALA A 350 -10.01 7.31 12.48
C ALA A 350 -9.44 7.18 13.92
N PRO A 351 -9.10 8.30 14.59
CA PRO A 351 -8.35 8.25 15.86
C PRO A 351 -8.99 7.42 16.96
N GLN A 352 -10.32 7.52 17.14
CA GLN A 352 -11.02 6.79 18.20
C GLN A 352 -11.05 5.27 17.96
N PRO A 353 -11.45 4.76 16.77
CA PRO A 353 -11.29 3.35 16.43
C PRO A 353 -9.85 2.83 16.52
N ALA A 354 -8.86 3.63 16.08
CA ALA A 354 -7.45 3.26 16.14
C ALA A 354 -6.96 3.11 17.59
N LEU A 355 -7.25 4.08 18.46
CA LEU A 355 -6.88 4.00 19.87
C LEU A 355 -7.55 2.81 20.58
N ALA A 356 -8.84 2.58 20.33
CA ALA A 356 -9.55 1.43 20.90
C ALA A 356 -8.98 0.09 20.42
N PHE A 357 -8.57 0.02 19.14
CA PHE A 357 -7.89 -1.15 18.59
C PHE A 357 -6.54 -1.39 19.26
N LEU A 358 -5.70 -0.35 19.38
CA LEU A 358 -4.39 -0.42 20.03
C LEU A 358 -4.47 -0.78 21.52
N GLN A 359 -5.56 -0.38 22.19
CA GLN A 359 -5.77 -0.64 23.61
C GLN A 359 -6.47 -1.98 23.92
N LYS A 360 -6.73 -2.82 22.92
CA LYS A 360 -7.57 -4.01 23.04
C LYS A 360 -7.15 -4.94 24.18
N ASN A 361 -5.85 -5.26 24.28
CA ASN A 361 -5.34 -6.19 25.29
C ASN A 361 -4.54 -5.51 26.42
N ASN A 362 -4.08 -4.27 26.23
CA ASN A 362 -3.38 -3.50 27.26
C ASN A 362 -3.47 -2.00 26.98
N LYS A 363 -3.12 -1.13 27.94
CA LYS A 363 -3.22 0.33 27.81
C LYS A 363 -1.88 1.02 27.53
N VAL A 364 -1.02 0.40 26.71
CA VAL A 364 0.30 0.97 26.38
C VAL A 364 0.15 2.22 25.50
N ALA A 365 -0.71 2.18 24.49
CA ALA A 365 -0.98 3.35 23.65
C ALA A 365 -1.89 4.35 24.36
N LEU A 366 -1.47 5.60 24.49
CA LEU A 366 -2.28 6.71 25.03
C LEU A 366 -2.81 7.64 23.94
N ASP A 367 -2.08 7.71 22.83
CA ASP A 367 -2.37 8.50 21.65
C ASP A 367 -2.01 7.64 20.43
N SER A 368 -2.98 7.37 19.55
CA SER A 368 -2.78 6.44 18.44
C SER A 368 -1.80 6.98 17.40
N GLU A 369 -1.81 8.29 17.16
CA GLU A 369 -1.03 8.95 16.11
C GLU A 369 0.45 8.95 16.50
N LYS A 370 0.73 9.41 17.72
CA LYS A 370 2.08 9.38 18.30
C LYS A 370 2.59 7.95 18.44
N TYR A 371 1.76 7.03 18.93
CA TYR A 371 2.16 5.63 19.08
C TYR A 371 2.59 5.03 17.74
N CYS A 372 1.79 5.19 16.68
CA CYS A 372 2.13 4.69 15.35
C CYS A 372 3.36 5.39 14.77
N MET A 373 3.49 6.71 14.91
CA MET A 373 4.65 7.43 14.36
C MET A 373 5.96 7.06 15.08
N ASP A 374 5.93 6.90 16.40
CA ASP A 374 7.10 6.46 17.18
C ASP A 374 7.58 5.06 16.72
N HIS A 375 6.65 4.13 16.43
CA HIS A 375 6.97 2.81 15.88
C HIS A 375 7.50 2.87 14.43
N ILE A 376 6.86 3.67 13.56
CA ILE A 376 7.30 3.87 12.17
C ILE A 376 8.75 4.39 12.12
N GLN A 377 9.07 5.41 12.92
CA GLN A 377 10.42 5.99 12.98
C GLN A 377 11.43 4.98 13.52
N ASN A 378 11.07 4.25 14.58
CA ASN A 378 11.93 3.21 15.14
C ASN A 378 12.22 2.10 14.12
N ASP A 379 11.21 1.60 13.42
CA ASP A 379 11.39 0.56 12.42
C ASP A 379 12.24 1.03 11.25
N TRP A 380 12.05 2.28 10.81
CA TRP A 380 12.87 2.90 9.78
C TRP A 380 14.35 2.92 10.16
N ASP A 381 14.67 3.35 11.39
CA ASP A 381 16.05 3.41 11.88
C ASP A 381 16.68 2.04 12.08
N VAL A 382 15.90 1.05 12.54
CA VAL A 382 16.36 -0.35 12.64
C VAL A 382 16.59 -0.95 11.25
N LEU A 383 15.69 -0.69 10.29
CA LEU A 383 15.81 -1.18 8.91
C LEU A 383 17.06 -0.66 8.22
N LYS A 384 17.40 0.63 8.37
CA LYS A 384 18.66 1.18 7.82
C LYS A 384 19.89 0.45 8.32
N LYS A 385 19.90 0.09 9.61
CA LYS A 385 21.01 -0.66 10.23
C LYS A 385 21.05 -2.11 9.74
N LEU A 386 19.89 -2.77 9.65
CA LEU A 386 19.77 -4.16 9.19
C LEU A 386 20.16 -4.33 7.71
N LEU A 387 19.72 -3.40 6.87
CA LEU A 387 19.92 -3.45 5.42
C LEU A 387 21.19 -2.71 4.97
N ASN A 388 21.87 -2.02 5.89
CA ASN A 388 23.03 -1.18 5.63
C ASN A 388 22.81 -0.24 4.42
N CYS A 389 21.74 0.57 4.49
CA CYS A 389 21.31 1.43 3.39
C CYS A 389 20.98 2.86 3.86
N SER A 390 20.93 3.79 2.90
CA SER A 390 20.52 5.18 3.15
C SER A 390 19.00 5.31 3.23
N ASP A 391 18.51 6.42 3.81
CA ASP A 391 17.07 6.74 3.81
C ASP A 391 16.48 6.75 2.38
N ALA A 392 17.22 7.28 1.40
CA ALA A 392 16.79 7.32 0.01
C ALA A 392 16.63 5.91 -0.59
N ASN A 393 17.56 4.99 -0.34
CA ASN A 393 17.46 3.63 -0.86
C ASN A 393 16.37 2.83 -0.14
N LEU A 394 16.19 3.05 1.17
CA LEU A 394 15.09 2.44 1.91
C LEU A 394 13.73 2.93 1.41
N ALA A 395 13.58 4.23 1.15
CA ALA A 395 12.38 4.80 0.56
C ALA A 395 12.06 4.15 -0.80
N LEU A 396 13.04 4.09 -1.71
CA LEU A 396 12.84 3.46 -3.02
C LEU A 396 12.48 1.98 -2.91
N ALA A 397 13.04 1.26 -1.94
CA ALA A 397 12.68 -0.13 -1.69
C ALA A 397 11.23 -0.29 -1.21
N PHE A 398 10.74 0.60 -0.33
CA PHE A 398 9.34 0.63 0.06
C PHE A 398 8.42 1.02 -1.11
N HIS A 399 8.79 2.01 -1.93
CA HIS A 399 8.02 2.34 -3.13
C HIS A 399 7.96 1.16 -4.11
N SER A 400 9.08 0.45 -4.31
CA SER A 400 9.11 -0.79 -5.09
C SER A 400 8.25 -1.90 -4.49
N LEU A 401 8.22 -2.04 -3.15
CA LEU A 401 7.36 -2.99 -2.44
C LEU A 401 5.87 -2.69 -2.71
N ILE A 402 5.47 -1.43 -2.57
CA ILE A 402 4.08 -1.00 -2.80
C ILE A 402 3.69 -1.24 -4.26
N SER A 403 4.54 -0.88 -5.23
CA SER A 403 4.29 -1.17 -6.64
C SER A 403 4.14 -2.68 -6.90
N LEU A 404 4.97 -3.52 -6.28
CA LEU A 404 4.85 -4.98 -6.41
C LEU A 404 3.53 -5.51 -5.80
N MET A 405 3.08 -4.94 -4.68
CA MET A 405 1.79 -5.27 -4.07
C MET A 405 0.60 -4.84 -4.95
N MET A 406 0.73 -3.73 -5.68
CA MET A 406 -0.26 -3.29 -6.67
C MET A 406 -0.33 -4.22 -7.87
N GLU A 407 0.82 -4.61 -8.42
CA GLU A 407 0.91 -5.50 -9.58
C GLU A 407 0.44 -6.92 -9.24
N LYS A 408 0.72 -7.38 -8.02
CA LYS A 408 0.43 -8.74 -7.55
C LYS A 408 -0.25 -8.65 -6.18
N PRO A 409 -1.55 -8.34 -6.10
CA PRO A 409 -2.23 -8.26 -4.82
C PRO A 409 -2.34 -9.66 -4.17
N LEU A 410 -2.15 -9.73 -2.84
CA LEU A 410 -2.46 -10.96 -2.11
C LEU A 410 -3.98 -11.21 -2.15
N PRO A 411 -4.41 -12.47 -2.29
CA PRO A 411 -5.82 -12.80 -2.15
C PRO A 411 -6.29 -12.49 -0.72
N ASN A 412 -7.55 -12.11 -0.59
CA ASN A 412 -8.15 -11.90 0.72
C ASN A 412 -8.13 -13.19 1.53
N GLN A 413 -7.45 -13.16 2.68
CA GLN A 413 -7.48 -14.21 3.68
C GLN A 413 -7.78 -13.57 5.03
N GLN A 414 -8.96 -13.85 5.58
CA GLN A 414 -9.30 -13.41 6.93
C GLN A 414 -8.42 -14.14 7.95
N ILE A 415 -7.83 -13.39 8.88
CA ILE A 415 -6.87 -13.93 9.85
C ILE A 415 -7.58 -14.17 11.19
N ASN A 416 -8.37 -15.24 11.25
CA ASN A 416 -9.18 -15.59 12.42
C ASN A 416 -8.47 -16.56 13.37
N THR A 417 -7.36 -17.17 12.95
CA THR A 417 -6.54 -18.10 13.72
C THR A 417 -5.05 -17.73 13.69
N SER A 418 -4.29 -18.17 14.70
CA SER A 418 -2.83 -17.96 14.72
C SER A 418 -2.12 -18.65 13.54
N ALA A 419 -2.64 -19.79 13.09
CA ALA A 419 -2.11 -20.51 11.93
C ALA A 419 -2.30 -19.71 10.62
N GLU A 420 -3.49 -19.14 10.40
CA GLU A 420 -3.74 -18.27 9.25
C GLU A 420 -2.83 -17.04 9.27
N ARG A 421 -2.60 -16.45 10.45
CA ARG A 421 -1.68 -15.30 10.59
C ARG A 421 -0.27 -15.68 10.15
N THR A 422 0.22 -16.81 10.66
CA THR A 422 1.57 -17.31 10.35
C THR A 422 1.72 -17.61 8.85
N ASN A 423 0.69 -18.20 8.24
CA ASN A 423 0.67 -18.45 6.80
C ASN A 423 0.71 -17.15 6.00
N TRP A 424 -0.13 -16.17 6.37
CA TRP A 424 -0.19 -14.87 5.70
C TRP A 424 1.17 -14.16 5.75
N GLU A 425 1.79 -14.10 6.93
CA GLU A 425 3.11 -13.48 7.13
C GLU A 425 4.20 -14.17 6.32
N THR A 426 4.16 -15.50 6.24
CA THR A 426 5.08 -16.29 5.43
C THR A 426 4.90 -16.00 3.93
N MET A 427 3.66 -15.92 3.45
CA MET A 427 3.36 -15.54 2.07
C MET A 427 3.83 -14.12 1.76
N PHE A 428 3.59 -13.17 2.66
CA PHE A 428 4.02 -11.79 2.49
C PHE A 428 5.54 -11.67 2.43
N HIS A 429 6.26 -12.39 3.31
CA HIS A 429 7.71 -12.48 3.26
C HIS A 429 8.21 -13.02 1.91
N ASN A 430 7.73 -14.20 1.51
CA ASN A 430 8.24 -14.90 0.33
C ASN A 430 7.94 -14.15 -0.97
N ASN A 431 6.75 -13.56 -1.08
CA ASN A 431 6.29 -12.97 -2.33
C ASN A 431 6.78 -11.53 -2.53
N TYR A 432 6.99 -10.78 -1.44
CA TYR A 432 7.32 -9.35 -1.53
C TYR A 432 8.62 -8.97 -0.86
N ILE A 433 8.84 -9.34 0.41
CA ILE A 433 10.01 -8.85 1.15
C ILE A 433 11.31 -9.52 0.72
N ALA A 434 11.34 -10.86 0.64
CA ALA A 434 12.56 -11.61 0.33
C ALA A 434 13.18 -11.23 -1.02
N PRO A 435 12.41 -11.07 -2.13
CA PRO A 435 12.98 -10.65 -3.41
C PRO A 435 13.61 -9.25 -3.37
N LEU A 436 13.03 -8.32 -2.62
CA LEU A 436 13.47 -6.91 -2.57
C LEU A 436 14.63 -6.69 -1.58
N THR A 437 14.71 -7.49 -0.54
CA THR A 437 15.72 -7.33 0.53
C THR A 437 16.97 -8.16 0.32
N LYS A 438 16.97 -9.09 -0.66
CA LYS A 438 18.17 -9.83 -1.06
C LYS A 438 19.32 -8.89 -1.45
N ASN A 439 19.01 -7.80 -2.16
CA ASN A 439 19.95 -6.74 -2.49
C ASN A 439 19.23 -5.40 -2.57
N ILE A 440 19.15 -4.70 -1.45
CA ILE A 440 18.39 -3.45 -1.32
C ILE A 440 18.88 -2.34 -2.26
N ASN A 441 20.19 -2.30 -2.54
CA ASN A 441 20.78 -1.28 -3.41
C ASN A 441 20.44 -1.52 -4.88
N GLU A 442 20.41 -2.78 -5.30
CA GLU A 442 19.95 -3.18 -6.64
C GLU A 442 18.46 -2.89 -6.81
N THR A 443 17.62 -3.24 -5.82
CA THR A 443 16.20 -2.90 -5.83
C THR A 443 15.98 -1.39 -5.97
N ALA A 444 16.68 -0.58 -5.17
CA ALA A 444 16.59 0.88 -5.25
C ALA A 444 17.04 1.42 -6.61
N THR A 445 18.12 0.86 -7.18
CA THR A 445 18.64 1.26 -8.50
C THR A 445 17.66 0.90 -9.61
N ASN A 446 17.13 -0.32 -9.61
CA ASN A 446 16.15 -0.78 -10.59
C ASN A 446 14.87 0.07 -10.55
N TYR A 447 14.39 0.39 -9.35
CA TYR A 447 13.22 1.26 -9.21
C TYR A 447 13.50 2.68 -9.70
N ARG A 448 14.70 3.22 -9.42
CA ARG A 448 15.11 4.53 -9.95
C ARG A 448 15.18 4.53 -11.48
N MET A 449 15.74 3.50 -12.09
CA MET A 449 15.77 3.38 -13.56
C MET A 449 14.35 3.35 -14.16
N LYS A 450 13.41 2.61 -13.55
CA LYS A 450 11.99 2.64 -13.97
C LYS A 450 11.39 4.05 -13.91
N LEU A 451 11.69 4.81 -12.86
CA LEU A 451 11.23 6.21 -12.74
C LEU A 451 11.87 7.11 -13.80
N ASP A 452 13.18 6.95 -14.04
CA ASP A 452 13.92 7.73 -15.03
C ASP A 452 13.46 7.44 -16.47
N GLU A 453 13.17 6.17 -16.79
CA GLU A 453 12.58 5.77 -18.07
C GLU A 453 11.21 6.44 -18.28
N ALA A 454 10.34 6.41 -17.26
CA ALA A 454 9.05 7.08 -17.30
C ALA A 454 9.19 8.61 -17.49
N LEU A 455 10.16 9.24 -16.83
CA LEU A 455 10.44 10.68 -16.97
C LEU A 455 11.03 11.04 -18.34
N THR A 456 11.88 10.18 -18.90
CA THR A 456 12.56 10.43 -20.17
C THR A 456 11.64 10.21 -21.37
N LYS A 457 10.74 9.21 -21.29
CA LYS A 457 9.66 9.01 -22.26
C LYS A 457 8.79 10.28 -22.36
N ASN A 458 8.33 10.77 -21.21
CA ASN A 458 7.59 12.04 -21.11
C ASN A 458 8.37 13.27 -21.63
N LYS A 459 9.71 13.25 -21.74
CA LYS A 459 10.52 14.37 -22.27
C LYS A 459 10.80 14.27 -23.76
N LYS A 460 11.04 13.07 -24.29
CA LYS A 460 11.26 12.86 -25.73
C LYS A 460 9.99 13.12 -26.52
N GLU A 461 8.84 12.71 -25.99
CA GLU A 461 7.52 13.02 -26.58
C GLU A 461 7.23 14.54 -26.61
N ARG A 462 7.95 15.37 -25.84
CA ARG A 462 7.79 16.85 -25.84
C ARG A 462 8.66 17.60 -26.85
N LEU A 463 9.61 16.92 -27.52
CA LEU A 463 10.62 17.54 -28.40
C LEU A 463 10.52 17.08 -29.86
N GLU A 464 9.65 16.11 -30.15
CA GLU A 464 9.22 15.73 -31.50
C GLU A 464 7.82 16.29 -31.77
#